data_AF-A0A7L4FQZ0-F1
#
_entry.id   AF-A0A7L4FQZ0-F1
#
_cell.length_a   1.000
_cell.length_b   1.000
_cell.length_c   1.000
_cell.angle_alpha   90.00
_cell.angle_beta   90.00
_cell.angle_gamma   90.00
#
_symmetry.space_group_name_H-M   'P 1'
#
loop_
_entity.id
_entity.type
_entity.pdbx_description
1 polymer ?
#
loop_
_entity_poly.entity_id
_entity_poly.type
_entity_poly.pdbx_seq_one_letter_code
_entity_poly.pdbx_strand_id
1 'polypeptide(L)'
;TKISTIKKTLQLRNIGQESSLKSMLCKIGNEMALLHDLLNQMEAEVQQQEKLNNLLKELQKSAERDQNGAQHLQENIPPHLPKPTPSCITGLTVKCEEQTKIVEPERAKKPTKEPRPIKEVPLITAEEFESVPAYV
;
A
#
# COMPACT_ATOMS: atom_id res chain seq x y z
N THR A 1 32.55 33.42 49.80
CA THR A 1 33.89 33.17 50.40
C THR A 1 34.96 33.35 49.35
N LYS A 2 35.94 34.25 49.57
CA LYS A 2 36.98 34.61 48.57
C LYS A 2 37.76 33.40 48.01
N ILE A 3 38.00 32.39 48.85
CA ILE A 3 38.71 31.16 48.48
C ILE A 3 38.00 30.38 47.37
N SER A 4 36.66 30.27 47.42
CA SER A 4 35.89 29.54 46.40
C SER A 4 35.99 30.21 45.03
N THR A 5 35.93 31.54 45.00
CA THR A 5 36.11 32.32 43.77
C THR A 5 37.49 32.07 43.17
N ILE A 6 38.56 32.19 43.98
CA ILE A 6 39.94 31.94 43.53
C ILE A 6 40.09 30.53 42.93
N LYS A 7 39.52 29.51 43.59
CA LYS A 7 39.54 28.12 43.11
C LYS A 7 38.88 27.98 41.74
N LYS A 8 37.68 28.56 41.53
CA LYS A 8 36.97 28.52 40.25
C LYS A 8 37.78 29.20 39.14
N THR A 9 38.39 30.36 39.41
CA THR A 9 39.19 31.08 38.42
C THR A 9 40.44 30.29 38.01
N LEU A 10 41.10 29.62 38.96
CA LEU A 10 42.23 28.73 38.66
C LEU A 10 41.79 27.52 37.83
N GLN A 11 40.65 26.91 38.13
CA GLN A 11 40.11 25.80 37.34
C GLN A 11 39.80 26.22 35.90
N LEU A 12 39.16 27.37 35.70
CA LEU A 12 38.89 27.92 34.36
C LEU A 12 40.19 28.16 33.57
N ARG A 13 41.22 28.72 34.23
CA ARG A 13 42.54 28.88 33.61
C ARG A 13 43.13 27.52 33.22
N ASN A 14 43.07 26.52 34.10
CA ASN A 14 43.62 25.19 33.83
C ASN A 14 42.94 24.54 32.62
N ILE A 15 41.62 24.63 32.49
CA ILE A 15 40.87 24.10 31.34
C ILE A 15 41.31 24.76 30.02
N GLY A 16 41.66 26.05 30.05
CA GLY A 16 42.10 26.79 28.86
C GLY A 16 43.57 26.58 28.48
N GLN A 17 44.44 26.30 29.45
CA GLN A 17 45.89 26.18 29.25
C GLN A 17 46.37 24.74 29.09
N GLU A 18 45.79 23.80 29.84
CA GLU A 18 46.19 22.41 29.82
C GLU A 18 45.59 21.73 28.57
N SER A 19 46.47 21.10 27.78
CA SER A 19 46.14 20.64 26.44
C SER A 19 45.18 19.45 26.41
N SER A 20 45.26 18.55 27.40
CA SER A 20 44.39 17.36 27.46
C SER A 20 42.94 17.72 27.81
N LEU A 21 42.72 18.62 28.78
CA LEU A 21 41.43 19.16 29.18
C LEU A 21 40.81 19.99 28.05
N LYS A 22 41.61 20.82 27.38
CA LYS A 22 41.14 21.57 26.20
C LYS A 22 40.68 20.64 25.08
N SER A 23 41.47 19.61 24.77
CA SER A 23 41.12 18.60 23.77
C SER A 23 39.84 17.85 24.15
N MET A 24 39.70 17.44 25.41
CA MET A 24 38.49 16.79 25.91
C MET A 24 37.26 17.70 25.79
N LEU A 25 37.37 18.98 26.16
CA LEU A 25 36.29 19.94 26.03
C LEU A 25 35.87 20.14 24.56
N CYS A 26 36.82 20.21 23.64
CA CYS A 26 36.53 20.27 22.20
C CYS A 26 35.82 19.00 21.71
N LYS A 27 36.23 17.81 22.18
CA LYS A 27 35.55 16.55 21.84
C LYS A 27 34.11 16.55 22.32
N ILE A 28 33.87 16.93 23.58
CA ILE A 28 32.53 17.06 24.15
C ILE A 28 31.69 18.05 23.32
N GLY A 29 32.27 19.19 22.95
CA GLY A 29 31.57 20.19 22.11
C GLY A 29 31.18 19.63 20.74
N ASN A 30 32.09 18.90 20.08
CA ASN A 30 31.83 18.30 18.78
C ASN A 30 30.79 17.17 18.87
N GLU A 31 30.91 16.29 19.87
CA GLU A 31 29.93 15.22 20.11
C GLU A 31 28.54 15.78 20.42
N MET A 32 28.46 16.89 21.17
CA MET A 32 27.19 17.56 21.46
C MET A 32 26.55 18.13 20.19
N ALA A 33 27.35 18.75 19.31
CA ALA A 33 26.87 19.25 18.03
C ALA A 33 26.36 18.11 17.14
N LEU A 34 27.11 17.00 17.04
CA LEU A 34 26.70 15.82 16.29
C LEU A 34 25.42 15.20 16.85
N LEU A 35 25.29 15.11 18.17
CA LEU A 35 24.08 14.60 18.83
C LEU A 35 22.88 15.48 18.51
N HIS A 36 23.04 16.81 18.57
CA HIS A 36 21.98 17.75 18.23
C HIS A 36 21.50 17.56 16.79
N ASP A 37 22.42 17.43 15.83
CA ASP A 37 22.06 17.21 14.42
C ASP A 37 21.36 15.87 14.21
N LEU A 38 21.81 14.81 14.90
CA LEU A 38 21.17 13.50 14.87
C LEU A 38 19.74 13.56 15.44
N LEU A 39 19.53 14.30 16.53
CA LEU A 39 18.21 14.48 17.12
C LEU A 39 17.26 15.21 16.16
N ASN A 40 17.76 16.23 15.45
CA ASN A 40 16.97 16.93 14.42
C ASN A 40 16.59 16.00 13.26
N GLN A 41 17.51 15.14 12.82
CA GLN A 41 17.22 14.12 11.81
C GLN A 41 16.17 13.13 12.29
N MET A 42 16.28 12.66 13.54
CA MET A 42 15.31 11.76 14.15
C MET A 42 13.92 12.39 14.23
N GLU A 43 13.82 13.66 14.62
CA GLU A 43 12.55 14.39 14.66
C GLU A 43 11.92 14.48 13.27
N ALA A 44 12.71 14.81 12.23
CA ALA A 44 12.23 14.85 10.86
C ALA A 44 11.72 13.49 10.39
N GLU A 45 12.43 12.40 10.71
CA GLU A 45 12.03 11.04 10.35
C GLU A 45 10.72 10.62 11.05
N VAL A 46 10.57 10.93 12.34
CA VAL A 46 9.34 10.67 13.09
C VAL A 46 8.15 11.40 12.47
N GLN A 47 8.33 12.66 12.08
CA GLN A 47 7.27 13.42 11.39
C GLN A 47 6.90 12.83 10.03
N GLN A 48 7.88 12.32 9.26
CA GLN A 48 7.61 11.65 8.00
C GLN A 48 6.87 10.32 8.21
N GLN A 49 7.28 9.54 9.20
CA GLN A 49 6.64 8.28 9.55
C GLN A 49 5.18 8.49 9.98
N GLU A 50 4.89 9.56 10.74
CA GLU A 50 3.51 9.91 11.11
C GLU A 50 2.67 10.24 9.87
N LYS A 51 3.18 11.04 8.94
CA LYS A 51 2.50 11.36 7.68
C LYS A 51 2.22 10.09 6.87
N LEU A 52 3.20 9.21 6.73
CA LEU A 52 3.04 7.95 6.00
C LEU A 52 1.98 7.04 6.65
N ASN A 53 1.98 6.97 7.98
CA ASN A 53 0.98 6.19 8.72
C ASN A 53 -0.44 6.72 8.50
N ASN A 54 -0.61 8.04 8.47
CA ASN A 54 -1.92 8.64 8.17
C ASN A 54 -2.38 8.32 6.74
N LEU A 55 -1.48 8.40 5.75
CA LEU A 55 -1.79 8.00 4.37
C LEU A 55 -2.17 6.51 4.28
N LEU A 56 -1.45 5.64 4.99
CA LEU A 56 -1.72 4.20 5.00
C LEU A 56 -3.08 3.89 5.61
N LYS A 57 -3.50 4.60 6.67
CA LYS A 57 -4.84 4.47 7.25
C LYS A 57 -5.94 4.90 6.29
N GLU A 58 -5.75 5.99 5.54
CA GLU A 58 -6.73 6.42 4.54
C GLU A 58 -6.82 5.44 3.37
N LEU A 59 -5.69 4.90 2.92
CA LEU A 59 -5.67 3.85 1.90
C LEU A 59 -6.41 2.59 2.38
N GLN A 60 -6.15 2.16 3.62
CA GLN A 60 -6.83 1.02 4.23
C GLN A 60 -8.35 1.23 4.24
N LYS A 61 -8.83 2.39 4.71
CA LYS A 61 -10.26 2.71 4.71
C LYS A 61 -10.85 2.70 3.30
N SER A 62 -10.10 3.16 2.30
CA SER A 62 -10.57 3.12 0.91
C SER A 62 -10.69 1.68 0.40
N ALA A 63 -9.66 0.86 0.62
CA ALA A 63 -9.65 -0.55 0.21
C ALA A 63 -10.78 -1.35 0.90
N GLU A 64 -11.04 -1.10 2.18
CA GLU A 64 -12.14 -1.72 2.92
C GLU A 64 -13.51 -1.36 2.31
N ARG A 65 -13.71 -0.09 1.91
CA ARG A 65 -14.95 0.32 1.22
C ARG A 65 -15.11 -0.39 -0.12
N ASP A 66 -14.04 -0.47 -0.91
CA ASP A 66 -14.08 -1.12 -2.23
C ASP A 66 -14.33 -2.63 -2.09
N GLN A 67 -13.69 -3.28 -1.12
CA GLN A 67 -13.92 -4.69 -0.79
C GLN A 67 -15.37 -4.93 -0.37
N ASN A 68 -15.90 -4.11 0.53
CA ASN A 68 -17.29 -4.23 0.99
C ASN A 68 -18.28 -4.04 -0.18
N GLY A 69 -18.01 -3.10 -1.08
CA GLY A 69 -18.80 -2.90 -2.29
C GLY A 69 -18.75 -4.11 -3.22
N ALA A 70 -17.56 -4.66 -3.48
CA ALA A 70 -17.39 -5.85 -4.31
C ALA A 70 -18.08 -7.08 -3.70
N GLN A 71 -17.98 -7.28 -2.38
CA GLN A 71 -18.66 -8.35 -1.67
C GLN A 71 -20.18 -8.19 -1.76
N HIS A 72 -20.70 -6.97 -1.57
CA HIS A 72 -22.13 -6.70 -1.72
C HIS A 72 -22.63 -7.05 -3.12
N LEU A 73 -21.89 -6.68 -4.18
CA LEU A 73 -22.24 -7.04 -5.56
C LEU A 73 -22.19 -8.56 -5.79
N GLN A 74 -21.23 -9.26 -5.19
CA GLN A 74 -21.12 -10.72 -5.28
C GLN A 74 -22.31 -11.42 -4.61
N GLU A 75 -22.78 -10.91 -3.48
CA GLU A 75 -23.90 -11.49 -2.73
C GLU A 75 -25.27 -11.15 -3.36
N ASN A 76 -25.37 -10.04 -4.10
CA ASN A 76 -26.62 -9.51 -4.63
C ASN A 76 -26.73 -9.65 -6.17
N ILE A 77 -26.31 -10.79 -6.72
CA ILE A 77 -26.46 -11.07 -8.16
C ILE A 77 -27.92 -11.43 -8.47
N PRO A 78 -28.60 -10.69 -9.37
CA PRO A 78 -29.96 -11.03 -9.79
C PRO A 78 -30.07 -12.45 -10.37
N PRO A 79 -31.14 -13.20 -10.05
CA PRO A 79 -31.29 -14.59 -10.45
C PRO A 79 -31.42 -14.79 -11.98
N HIS A 80 -31.70 -13.73 -12.72
CA HIS A 80 -31.83 -13.74 -14.18
C HIS A 80 -30.51 -13.49 -14.91
N LEU A 81 -29.43 -13.14 -14.21
CA LEU A 81 -28.11 -12.96 -14.83
C LEU A 81 -27.37 -14.30 -14.98
N PRO A 82 -26.50 -14.43 -16.01
CA PRO A 82 -25.66 -15.60 -16.19
C PRO A 82 -24.80 -15.82 -14.94
N LYS A 83 -24.84 -17.04 -14.37
CA LYS A 83 -24.01 -17.38 -13.22
C LYS A 83 -22.52 -17.29 -13.62
N PRO A 84 -21.65 -16.71 -12.78
CA PRO A 84 -20.22 -16.65 -13.06
C PRO A 84 -19.65 -18.04 -13.36
N THR A 85 -18.95 -18.16 -14.48
CA THR A 85 -18.29 -19.42 -14.87
C THR A 85 -17.09 -19.65 -13.94
N PRO A 86 -16.80 -20.90 -13.52
CA PRO A 86 -15.72 -21.19 -12.55
C PRO A 86 -14.34 -20.63 -12.95
N SER A 87 -14.09 -20.41 -14.24
CA SER A 87 -12.85 -19.81 -14.76
C SER A 87 -12.66 -18.33 -14.37
N CYS A 88 -13.73 -17.60 -14.03
CA CYS A 88 -13.63 -16.22 -13.52
C CYS A 88 -13.35 -16.17 -12.02
N ILE A 89 -13.69 -17.24 -11.28
CA ILE A 89 -13.50 -17.31 -9.82
C ILE A 89 -12.02 -17.60 -9.49
N THR A 90 -11.31 -18.29 -10.39
CA THR A 90 -9.92 -18.72 -10.17
C THR A 90 -8.92 -17.55 -10.10
N GLY A 91 -9.26 -16.36 -10.59
CA GLY A 91 -8.41 -15.17 -10.49
C GLY A 91 -8.43 -14.47 -9.14
N LEU A 92 -9.39 -14.79 -8.25
CA LEU A 92 -9.59 -14.07 -6.98
C LEU A 92 -9.09 -14.83 -5.75
N THR A 93 -8.71 -16.10 -5.91
CA THR A 93 -8.07 -16.91 -4.87
C THR A 93 -6.66 -17.30 -5.29
N VAL A 94 -5.71 -16.37 -5.17
CA VAL A 94 -4.28 -16.71 -5.18
C VAL A 94 -3.96 -17.39 -3.85
N LYS A 95 -4.13 -18.72 -3.80
CA LYS A 95 -3.25 -19.56 -2.99
C LYS A 95 -2.03 -19.85 -3.86
N CYS A 96 -0.90 -19.23 -3.50
CA CYS A 96 0.41 -19.68 -3.93
C CYS A 96 0.58 -21.15 -3.53
N GLU A 97 0.67 -22.03 -4.51
CA GLU A 97 1.53 -23.21 -4.41
C GLU A 97 2.09 -23.52 -5.80
N GLU A 98 3.40 -23.42 -5.85
CA GLU A 98 4.31 -23.71 -6.93
C GLU A 98 4.24 -25.20 -7.29
N GLN A 99 3.87 -25.52 -8.53
CA GLN A 99 4.63 -26.45 -9.37
C GLN A 99 4.08 -26.57 -10.80
N THR A 100 4.87 -25.99 -11.68
CA THR A 100 5.18 -26.38 -13.06
C THR A 100 4.85 -27.84 -13.41
N LYS A 101 3.97 -28.04 -14.39
CA LYS A 101 4.18 -28.97 -15.51
C LYS A 101 3.13 -28.74 -16.60
N ILE A 102 3.61 -28.23 -17.72
CA ILE A 102 2.92 -28.15 -19.00
C ILE A 102 2.71 -29.59 -19.48
N VAL A 103 1.46 -30.05 -19.55
CA VAL A 103 1.06 -31.15 -20.45
C VAL A 103 -0.35 -30.86 -20.95
N GLU A 104 -0.43 -30.50 -22.22
CA GLU A 104 -1.65 -30.46 -23.02
C GLU A 104 -2.19 -31.90 -23.19
N PRO A 105 -3.47 -32.19 -22.91
CA PRO A 105 -4.10 -33.41 -23.40
C PRO A 105 -5.08 -33.09 -24.53
N GLU A 106 -4.62 -33.45 -25.72
CA GLU A 106 -5.33 -34.10 -26.81
C GLU A 106 -6.87 -34.17 -26.72
N ARG A 107 -7.51 -33.61 -27.77
CA ARG A 107 -8.96 -33.58 -28.00
C ARG A 107 -9.56 -34.99 -28.04
N ALA A 108 -10.21 -35.40 -26.95
CA ALA A 108 -11.15 -36.52 -26.97
C ALA A 108 -12.51 -36.08 -27.52
N LYS A 109 -12.93 -36.74 -28.62
CA LYS A 109 -14.23 -36.60 -29.28
C LYS A 109 -15.39 -36.76 -28.27
N LYS A 110 -16.31 -35.79 -28.23
CA LYS A 110 -17.60 -35.91 -27.52
C LYS A 110 -18.76 -36.08 -28.51
N PRO A 111 -19.83 -36.79 -28.12
CA PRO A 111 -20.84 -37.31 -29.01
C PRO A 111 -21.79 -36.20 -29.50
N THR A 112 -22.32 -36.42 -30.70
CA THR A 112 -23.32 -35.60 -31.39
C THR A 112 -24.45 -35.20 -30.45
N LYS A 113 -24.48 -33.93 -30.03
CA LYS A 113 -25.67 -33.31 -29.43
C LYS A 113 -26.52 -32.77 -30.56
N GLU A 114 -27.78 -33.20 -30.60
CA GLU A 114 -28.79 -32.69 -31.52
C GLU A 114 -28.82 -31.14 -31.52
N PRO A 115 -28.91 -30.50 -32.69
CA PRO A 115 -29.01 -29.05 -32.75
C PRO A 115 -30.35 -28.62 -32.17
N ARG A 116 -30.31 -27.99 -30.99
CA ARG A 116 -31.47 -27.27 -30.46
C ARG A 116 -31.80 -26.14 -31.44
N PRO A 117 -33.06 -25.95 -31.84
CA PRO A 117 -33.42 -24.84 -32.72
C PRO A 117 -33.21 -23.53 -31.95
N ILE A 118 -32.10 -22.85 -32.24
CA ILE A 118 -31.87 -21.48 -31.79
C ILE A 118 -32.78 -20.63 -32.66
N LYS A 119 -33.80 -20.01 -32.07
CA LYS A 119 -34.57 -18.96 -32.74
C LYS A 119 -33.63 -17.77 -32.92
N GLU A 120 -33.09 -17.61 -34.12
CA GLU A 120 -32.42 -16.38 -34.52
C GLU A 120 -33.45 -15.25 -34.46
N VAL A 121 -33.27 -14.34 -33.51
CA VAL A 121 -34.07 -13.12 -33.43
C VAL A 121 -33.41 -12.13 -34.37
N PRO A 122 -34.14 -11.51 -35.31
CA PRO A 122 -33.57 -10.51 -36.20
C PRO A 122 -32.92 -9.38 -35.39
N LEU A 123 -31.69 -9.04 -35.77
CA LEU A 123 -31.03 -7.86 -35.24
C LEU A 123 -31.77 -6.63 -35.78
N ILE A 124 -32.13 -5.72 -34.88
CA ILE A 124 -32.75 -4.46 -35.23
C ILE A 124 -31.73 -3.63 -36.02
N THR A 125 -32.15 -3.06 -37.13
CA THR A 125 -31.31 -2.17 -37.94
C THR A 125 -31.14 -0.81 -37.27
N ALA A 126 -30.08 -0.08 -37.58
CA ALA A 126 -29.81 1.23 -36.96
C ALA A 126 -30.97 2.22 -37.15
N GLU A 127 -31.65 2.16 -38.29
CA GLU A 127 -32.82 3.00 -38.61
C GLU A 127 -34.03 2.66 -37.73
N GLU A 128 -34.27 1.38 -37.46
CA GLU A 128 -35.33 0.94 -36.55
C GLU A 128 -35.03 1.32 -35.09
N PHE A 129 -33.75 1.31 -34.68
CA PHE A 129 -33.35 1.74 -33.34
C PHE A 129 -33.59 3.24 -33.11
N GLU A 130 -33.30 4.08 -34.11
CA GLU A 130 -33.55 5.53 -34.02
C GLU A 130 -35.04 5.88 -34.00
N SER A 131 -35.89 4.99 -34.50
CA SER A 131 -37.35 5.13 -34.41
C SER A 131 -37.90 4.83 -33.01
N VAL A 132 -37.11 4.20 -32.13
CA VAL A 132 -37.48 3.96 -30.74
C VAL A 132 -37.46 5.28 -30.01
N PRO A 133 -38.61 5.77 -29.55
CA PRO A 133 -38.64 7.09 -28.96
C PRO A 133 -37.89 7.11 -27.62
N ALA A 134 -37.12 8.17 -27.39
CA ALA A 134 -36.43 8.38 -26.12
C ALA A 134 -37.44 8.75 -25.05
N TYR A 135 -37.97 7.76 -24.31
CA TYR A 135 -38.73 8.01 -23.10
C TYR A 135 -38.15 7.23 -21.92
N VAL A 136 -37.93 8.00 -20.84
CA VAL A 136 -37.39 7.72 -19.49
C VAL A 136 -35.88 7.55 -19.36
#